data_AF-W1F1V6-F1
#
_entry.id   AF-W1F1V6-F1
#
_cell.length_a   1.000
_cell.length_b   1.000
_cell.length_c   1.000
_cell.angle_alpha   90.00
_cell.angle_beta   90.00
_cell.angle_gamma   90.00
#
_symmetry.space_group_name_H-M   'P 1'
#
loop_
_entity.id
_entity.type
_entity.pdbx_description
1 polymer ?
#
loop_
_entity_poly.entity_id
_entity_poly.type
_entity_poly.pdbx_seq_one_letter_code
_entity_poly.pdbx_strand_id
1 'polypeptide(L)'
;MLLPNPLLWDIQRLYPKEFQLGEEALTIIDKRLGVQLPKDEVGFIAMHLVSAQMSGNMEDVAGVTQLMREMLQLIKFQFSLNYQEESLSYQRLVTHLKFLSWRILEHASINDSDESLQQAVKQNYPQAWQCAERIAIFIGLQYQRKISPAEIMFLAINIERVRKEH
;
A
#
# COMPACT_ATOMS: atom_id res chain seq x y z
N MET A 1 29.25 7.54 3.84
CA MET A 1 28.56 6.49 4.63
C MET A 1 27.37 6.07 3.79
N LEU A 2 27.30 4.81 3.37
CA LEU A 2 26.17 4.30 2.59
C LEU A 2 24.99 4.15 3.56
N LEU A 3 23.85 4.76 3.27
CA LEU A 3 22.66 4.69 4.11
C LEU A 3 21.85 3.46 3.71
N PRO A 4 21.72 2.44 4.58
CA PRO A 4 20.87 1.29 4.27
C PRO A 4 19.41 1.77 4.17
N ASN A 5 18.69 1.29 3.15
CA ASN A 5 17.26 1.59 3.04
C ASN A 5 16.43 0.49 3.74
N PRO A 6 15.85 0.75 4.93
CA PRO A 6 15.11 -0.27 5.68
C PRO A 6 13.82 -0.71 4.96
N LEU A 7 13.35 0.05 3.97
CA LEU A 7 12.15 -0.24 3.18
C LEU A 7 12.46 -0.83 1.82
N LEU A 8 13.72 -1.15 1.49
CA LEU A 8 14.11 -1.59 0.14
C LEU A 8 13.25 -2.74 -0.38
N TRP A 9 13.01 -3.76 0.46
CA TRP A 9 12.17 -4.90 0.14
C TRP A 9 10.70 -4.52 -0.09
N ASP A 10 10.17 -3.64 0.75
CA ASP A 10 8.79 -3.17 0.63
C ASP A 10 8.61 -2.32 -0.63
N ILE A 11 9.59 -1.48 -0.95
CA ILE A 11 9.56 -0.63 -2.14
C ILE A 11 9.62 -1.48 -3.40
N GLN A 12 10.52 -2.46 -3.45
CA GLN A 12 10.61 -3.40 -4.58
C GLN A 12 9.27 -4.10 -4.83
N ARG A 13 8.58 -4.46 -3.76
CA ARG A 13 7.34 -5.21 -3.80
C ARG A 13 6.10 -4.36 -4.09
N LEU A 14 5.99 -3.21 -3.43
CA LEU A 14 4.80 -2.35 -3.48
C LEU A 14 4.86 -1.33 -4.63
N TYR A 15 6.07 -0.98 -5.08
CA TYR A 15 6.33 -0.03 -6.16
C TYR A 15 7.29 -0.63 -7.21
N PRO A 16 6.96 -1.78 -7.81
CA PRO A 16 7.88 -2.50 -8.69
C PRO A 16 8.28 -1.69 -9.94
N LYS A 17 7.39 -0.81 -10.43
CA LYS A 17 7.67 0.06 -11.58
C LYS A 17 8.68 1.13 -11.22
N GLU A 18 8.48 1.81 -10.09
CA GLU A 18 9.37 2.85 -9.60
C GLU A 18 10.73 2.26 -9.20
N PHE A 19 10.75 1.04 -8.65
CA PHE A 19 11.96 0.30 -8.37
C PHE A 19 12.76 -0.01 -9.65
N GLN A 20 12.10 -0.54 -10.69
CA GLN A 20 12.74 -0.79 -11.97
C GLN A 20 13.32 0.48 -12.59
N LEU A 21 12.58 1.60 -12.53
CA LEU A 21 13.08 2.90 -12.98
C LEU A 21 14.30 3.36 -12.17
N GLY A 22 14.37 3.03 -10.88
CA GLY A 22 15.55 3.25 -10.05
C GLY A 22 16.78 2.45 -10.51
N GLU A 23 16.60 1.19 -10.90
CA GLU A 23 17.67 0.35 -11.45
C GLU A 23 18.19 0.90 -12.79
N GLU A 24 17.26 1.35 -13.65
CA GLU A 24 17.59 2.01 -14.91
C GLU A 24 18.35 3.34 -14.66
N ALA A 25 17.95 4.11 -13.65
CA ALA A 25 18.62 5.34 -13.26
C ALA A 25 20.07 5.09 -12.79
N LEU A 26 20.31 4.04 -12.00
CA LEU A 26 21.68 3.65 -11.62
C LEU A 26 22.53 3.26 -12.83
N THR A 27 21.94 2.55 -13.78
CA THR A 27 22.62 2.19 -15.03
C THR A 27 23.00 3.44 -15.84
N ILE A 28 22.16 4.46 -15.85
CA ILE A 28 22.44 5.74 -16.51
C ILE A 28 23.58 6.48 -15.79
N ILE A 29 23.58 6.50 -14.46
CA ILE A 29 24.61 7.14 -13.64
C ILE A 29 25.98 6.49 -13.88
N ASP A 30 26.06 5.16 -13.84
CA ASP A 30 27.29 4.41 -14.11
C ASP A 30 27.85 4.73 -15.50
N LYS A 31 26.99 4.68 -16.54
CA LYS A 31 27.40 4.98 -17.91
C LYS A 31 27.89 6.42 -18.12
N ARG A 32 27.35 7.40 -17.38
CA ARG A 32 27.68 8.81 -17.56
C ARG A 32 28.85 9.28 -16.70
N LEU A 33 28.95 8.77 -15.48
CA LEU A 33 29.89 9.25 -14.47
C LEU A 33 30.98 8.22 -14.12
N GLY A 34 30.85 6.97 -14.56
CA GLY A 34 31.79 5.89 -14.25
C GLY A 34 31.76 5.46 -12.78
N VAL A 35 30.64 5.69 -12.09
CA VAL A 35 30.48 5.39 -10.66
C VAL A 35 29.36 4.39 -10.47
N GLN A 36 29.67 3.29 -9.78
CA GLN A 36 28.70 2.29 -9.36
C GLN A 36 28.16 2.63 -7.97
N LEU A 37 26.87 2.94 -7.92
CA LEU A 37 26.15 3.19 -6.67
C LEU A 37 25.59 1.88 -6.09
N PRO A 38 25.44 1.77 -4.76
CA PRO A 38 24.88 0.57 -4.14
C PRO A 38 23.40 0.41 -4.48
N LYS A 39 22.90 -0.82 -4.35
CA LYS A 39 21.49 -1.15 -4.63
C LYS A 39 20.51 -0.38 -3.75
N ASP A 40 20.90 0.03 -2.54
CA ASP A 40 20.07 0.86 -1.65
C ASP A 40 19.61 2.17 -2.30
N GLU A 41 20.41 2.75 -3.22
CA GLU A 41 20.04 3.97 -3.95
C GLU A 41 18.84 3.75 -4.88
N VAL A 42 18.61 2.53 -5.36
CA VAL A 42 17.39 2.19 -6.12
C VAL A 42 16.14 2.49 -5.29
N GLY A 43 16.16 2.12 -4.00
CA GLY A 43 15.06 2.37 -3.09
C GLY A 43 14.82 3.87 -2.87
N PHE A 44 15.88 4.66 -2.72
CA PHE A 44 15.75 6.12 -2.57
C PHE A 44 15.23 6.79 -3.84
N ILE A 45 15.73 6.41 -5.02
CA ILE A 45 15.24 6.92 -6.30
C ILE A 45 13.76 6.55 -6.48
N ALA A 46 13.38 5.31 -6.20
CA ALA A 46 11.99 4.88 -6.28
C ALA A 46 11.07 5.68 -5.34
N MET A 47 11.49 5.94 -4.09
CA MET A 47 10.72 6.78 -3.17
C MET A 47 10.55 8.22 -3.69
N HIS A 48 11.58 8.82 -4.31
CA HIS A 48 11.45 10.14 -4.95
C HIS A 48 10.43 10.13 -6.11
N LEU A 49 10.40 9.06 -6.90
CA LEU A 49 9.42 8.91 -7.98
C LEU A 49 8.00 8.80 -7.41
N VAL A 50 7.81 8.00 -6.37
CA VAL A 50 6.50 7.85 -5.70
C VAL A 50 6.05 9.17 -5.07
N SER A 51 6.93 9.88 -4.36
CA SER A 51 6.59 11.15 -3.72
C SER A 51 6.17 12.20 -4.76
N ALA A 52 6.86 12.26 -5.90
CA ALA A 52 6.52 13.15 -7.00
C ALA A 52 5.14 12.85 -7.61
N GLN A 53 4.74 11.58 -7.73
CA GLN A 53 3.42 11.21 -8.21
C GLN A 53 2.29 11.66 -7.27
N MET A 54 2.56 11.67 -5.97
CA MET A 54 1.55 11.97 -4.94
C MET A 54 1.58 13.45 -4.50
N SER A 55 2.44 14.29 -5.10
CA SER A 55 2.64 15.70 -4.70
C SER A 55 3.04 15.88 -3.22
N GLY A 56 3.70 14.88 -2.61
CA GLY A 56 4.18 14.92 -1.23
C GLY A 56 5.69 14.75 -1.10
N ASN A 57 6.17 14.45 0.11
CA ASN A 57 7.60 14.28 0.42
C ASN A 57 7.96 12.80 0.68
N MET A 58 9.25 12.51 0.93
CA MET A 58 9.72 11.14 1.19
C MET A 58 9.29 10.57 2.54
N GLU A 59 9.15 11.40 3.58
CA GLU A 59 8.64 10.94 4.89
C GLU A 59 7.21 10.43 4.76
N ASP A 60 6.41 11.08 3.92
CA ASP A 60 5.04 10.66 3.58
C ASP A 60 5.05 9.27 2.91
N VAL A 61 5.98 9.02 1.98
CA VAL A 61 6.12 7.73 1.29
C VAL A 61 6.50 6.61 2.27
N ALA A 62 7.43 6.87 3.20
CA ALA A 62 7.82 5.89 4.20
C ALA A 62 6.64 5.53 5.12
N GLY A 63 5.90 6.53 5.60
CA GLY A 63 4.70 6.33 6.42
C GLY A 63 3.60 5.56 5.69
N VAL A 64 3.36 5.87 4.42
CA VAL A 64 2.40 5.14 3.57
C VAL A 64 2.82 3.69 3.38
N THR A 65 4.09 3.46 3.06
CA THR A 65 4.64 2.10 2.84
C THR A 65 4.50 1.25 4.10
N GLN A 66 4.78 1.84 5.27
CA GLN A 66 4.62 1.19 6.57
C GLN A 66 3.17 0.74 6.80
N LEU A 67 2.21 1.67 6.68
CA LEU A 67 0.79 1.39 6.91
C LEU A 67 0.25 0.35 5.92
N MET A 68 0.66 0.42 4.64
CA MET A 68 0.33 -0.60 3.65
C MET A 68 0.80 -2.00 4.07
N ARG A 69 2.05 -2.11 4.54
CA ARG A 69 2.63 -3.38 4.98
C ARG A 69 1.87 -3.97 6.16
N GLU A 70 1.51 -3.15 7.16
CA GLU A 70 0.74 -3.57 8.32
C GLU A 70 -0.66 -4.06 7.94
N MET A 71 -1.35 -3.34 7.05
CA MET A 71 -2.66 -3.78 6.54
C MET A 71 -2.56 -5.11 5.77
N LEU A 72 -1.56 -5.28 4.90
CA LEU A 72 -1.32 -6.54 4.20
C LEU A 72 -1.02 -7.67 5.19
N GLN A 73 -0.26 -7.42 6.26
CA GLN A 73 0.00 -8.42 7.29
C GLN A 73 -1.28 -8.83 8.02
N LEU A 74 -2.14 -7.87 8.42
CA LEU A 74 -3.42 -8.16 9.07
C LEU A 74 -4.32 -9.04 8.19
N ILE A 75 -4.43 -8.72 6.89
CA ILE A 75 -5.20 -9.51 5.92
C ILE A 75 -4.59 -10.91 5.78
N LYS A 76 -3.26 -10.98 5.62
CA LYS A 76 -2.52 -12.25 5.51
C LYS A 76 -2.78 -13.16 6.70
N PHE A 77 -2.66 -12.65 7.92
CA PHE A 77 -2.84 -13.45 9.13
C PHE A 77 -4.29 -13.88 9.34
N GLN A 78 -5.27 -13.02 9.05
CA GLN A 78 -6.67 -13.38 9.21
C GLN A 78 -7.09 -14.54 8.31
N PHE A 79 -6.56 -14.59 7.09
CA PHE A 79 -6.97 -15.57 6.08
C PHE A 79 -5.90 -16.62 5.75
N SER A 80 -4.76 -16.60 6.43
CA SER A 80 -3.61 -17.48 6.14
C SER A 80 -3.18 -17.46 4.66
N LEU A 81 -3.19 -16.28 4.04
CA LEU A 81 -2.95 -16.13 2.59
C LEU A 81 -1.46 -16.17 2.23
N ASN A 82 -1.17 -16.63 1.02
CA ASN A 82 0.12 -16.44 0.37
C ASN A 82 -0.08 -15.63 -0.90
N TYR A 83 0.09 -14.31 -0.82
CA TYR A 83 -0.22 -13.40 -1.92
C TYR A 83 0.44 -13.81 -3.25
N GLN A 84 -0.38 -13.93 -4.29
CA GLN A 84 0.08 -14.01 -5.67
C GLN A 84 0.34 -12.59 -6.17
N GLU A 85 1.58 -12.13 -6.08
CA GLU A 85 1.93 -10.72 -6.27
C GLU A 85 1.72 -10.21 -7.70
N GLU A 86 1.72 -11.14 -8.66
CA GLU A 86 1.45 -10.87 -10.07
C GLU A 86 -0.06 -10.86 -10.41
N SER A 87 -0.93 -11.28 -9.48
CA SER A 87 -2.37 -11.31 -9.71
C SER A 87 -2.98 -9.92 -9.79
N LEU A 88 -3.98 -9.77 -10.66
CA LEU A 88 -4.72 -8.49 -10.78
C LEU A 88 -5.45 -8.12 -9.49
N SER A 89 -5.94 -9.09 -8.70
CA SER A 89 -6.62 -8.78 -7.44
C SER A 89 -5.64 -8.27 -6.39
N TYR A 90 -4.44 -8.86 -6.29
CA TYR A 90 -3.41 -8.33 -5.40
C TYR A 90 -2.97 -6.93 -5.81
N GLN A 91 -2.69 -6.69 -7.09
CA GLN A 91 -2.30 -5.37 -7.58
C GLN A 91 -3.37 -4.29 -7.30
N ARG A 92 -4.66 -4.65 -7.44
CA ARG A 92 -5.79 -3.77 -7.09
C ARG A 92 -5.85 -3.51 -5.59
N LEU A 93 -5.67 -4.54 -4.76
CA LEU A 93 -5.61 -4.38 -3.30
C LEU A 93 -4.46 -3.43 -2.92
N VAL A 94 -3.24 -3.66 -3.40
CA VAL A 94 -2.07 -2.79 -3.14
C VAL A 94 -2.34 -1.35 -3.56
N THR A 95 -2.94 -1.15 -4.74
CA THR A 95 -3.31 0.19 -5.22
C THR A 95 -4.31 0.86 -4.29
N HIS A 96 -5.36 0.14 -3.88
CA HIS A 96 -6.35 0.65 -2.93
C HIS A 96 -5.72 0.99 -1.57
N LEU A 97 -4.85 0.12 -1.04
CA LEU A 97 -4.13 0.37 0.21
C LEU A 97 -3.19 1.58 0.10
N LYS A 98 -2.56 1.81 -1.05
CA LYS A 98 -1.73 2.99 -1.30
C LYS A 98 -2.53 4.27 -1.14
N PHE A 99 -3.65 4.40 -1.85
CA PHE A 99 -4.48 5.60 -1.80
C PHE A 99 -5.19 5.78 -0.45
N LEU A 100 -5.62 4.67 0.17
CA LEU A 100 -6.18 4.70 1.52
C LEU A 100 -5.15 5.22 2.54
N SER A 101 -3.94 4.67 2.53
CA SER A 101 -2.85 5.07 3.44
C SER A 101 -2.47 6.53 3.24
N TRP A 102 -2.32 6.96 1.99
CA TRP A 102 -2.02 8.34 1.64
C TRP A 102 -3.05 9.30 2.23
N ARG A 103 -4.34 9.04 2.00
CA ARG A 103 -5.44 9.87 2.53
C ARG A 103 -5.51 9.87 4.05
N ILE A 104 -5.26 8.74 4.70
CA ILE A 104 -5.22 8.64 6.16
C ILE A 104 -4.12 9.55 6.73
N LEU A 105 -2.96 9.58 6.10
CA LEU A 105 -1.84 10.41 6.54
C LEU A 105 -2.05 11.89 6.20
N GLU A 106 -2.64 12.21 5.04
CA GLU A 106 -2.98 13.59 4.63
C GLU A 106 -4.25 14.18 5.27
N HIS A 107 -4.92 13.46 6.17
CA HIS A 107 -6.16 13.90 6.84
C HIS A 107 -7.37 14.11 5.89
N ALA A 108 -7.40 13.46 4.74
CA ALA A 108 -8.47 13.60 3.77
C ALA A 108 -9.63 12.63 4.03
N SER A 109 -10.76 13.12 4.56
CA SER A 109 -11.98 12.33 4.75
C SER A 109 -12.81 12.24 3.46
N ILE A 110 -13.22 11.03 3.07
CA ILE A 110 -14.26 10.85 2.05
C ILE A 110 -15.60 10.69 2.77
N ASN A 111 -16.50 11.65 2.54
CA ASN A 111 -17.90 11.54 2.87
C ASN A 111 -18.66 11.11 1.62
N ASP A 112 -18.81 9.80 1.45
CA ASP A 112 -19.78 9.25 0.51
C ASP A 112 -20.49 8.08 1.20
N SER A 113 -21.81 8.02 1.08
CA SER A 113 -22.67 7.18 1.93
C SER A 113 -23.83 6.60 1.13
N ASP A 114 -23.58 5.46 0.49
CA ASP A 114 -24.63 4.53 0.08
C ASP A 114 -24.72 3.38 1.08
N GLU A 115 -25.58 3.54 2.09
CA GLU A 115 -25.79 2.53 3.13
C GLU A 115 -26.33 1.22 2.57
N SER A 116 -27.12 1.26 1.49
CA SER A 116 -27.71 0.06 0.89
C SER A 116 -26.64 -0.83 0.27
N LEU A 117 -25.66 -0.21 -0.41
CA LEU A 117 -24.53 -0.91 -1.00
C LEU A 117 -23.58 -1.46 0.10
N GLN A 118 -23.33 -0.67 1.14
CA GLN A 118 -22.51 -1.10 2.28
C GLN A 118 -23.12 -2.34 2.95
N GLN A 119 -24.43 -2.33 3.18
CA GLN A 119 -25.14 -3.45 3.78
C GLN A 119 -25.09 -4.69 2.89
N ALA A 120 -25.25 -4.53 1.58
CA ALA A 120 -25.13 -5.64 0.63
C ALA A 120 -23.73 -6.26 0.66
N VAL A 121 -22.66 -5.45 0.70
CA VAL A 121 -21.28 -5.94 0.80
C VAL A 121 -21.05 -6.66 2.12
N LYS A 122 -21.53 -6.11 3.24
CA LYS A 122 -21.43 -6.73 4.58
C LYS A 122 -22.12 -8.10 4.63
N GLN A 123 -23.30 -8.23 4.01
CA GLN A 123 -24.05 -9.48 3.96
C GLN A 123 -23.40 -10.51 3.02
N ASN A 124 -22.93 -10.06 1.84
CA ASN A 124 -22.36 -10.95 0.83
C ASN A 124 -20.94 -11.42 1.18
N TYR A 125 -20.13 -10.56 1.83
CA TYR A 125 -18.72 -10.83 2.13
C TYR A 125 -18.41 -10.64 3.64
N PRO A 126 -19.08 -11.38 4.55
CA PRO A 126 -19.02 -11.12 5.98
C PRO A 126 -17.61 -11.28 6.57
N GLN A 127 -16.82 -12.24 6.07
CA GLN A 127 -15.45 -12.44 6.55
C GLN A 127 -14.51 -11.31 6.12
N ALA A 128 -14.60 -10.89 4.85
CA ALA A 128 -13.81 -9.77 4.34
C ALA A 128 -14.21 -8.44 5.00
N TRP A 129 -15.50 -8.24 5.25
CA TRP A 129 -16.01 -7.11 6.02
C TRP A 129 -15.42 -7.07 7.44
N GLN A 130 -15.45 -8.20 8.15
CA GLN A 130 -14.85 -8.29 9.48
C GLN A 130 -13.35 -7.97 9.46
N CYS A 131 -12.62 -8.41 8.42
CA CYS A 131 -11.22 -8.04 8.24
C CYS A 131 -11.05 -6.53 8.05
N ALA A 132 -11.89 -5.91 7.22
CA ALA A 132 -11.86 -4.47 6.98
C ALA A 132 -12.17 -3.67 8.25
N GLU A 133 -13.15 -4.11 9.07
CA GLU A 133 -13.45 -3.50 10.36
C GLU A 133 -12.26 -3.60 11.34
N ARG A 134 -11.57 -4.75 11.38
CA ARG A 134 -10.36 -4.90 12.21
C ARG A 134 -9.24 -3.96 11.77
N ILE A 135 -9.06 -3.77 10.47
CA ILE A 135 -8.09 -2.80 9.93
C ILE A 135 -8.50 -1.37 10.29
N ALA A 136 -9.79 -1.03 10.22
CA ALA A 136 -10.28 0.27 10.64
C ALA A 136 -10.05 0.54 12.14
N ILE A 137 -10.27 -0.46 13.01
CA ILE A 137 -9.95 -0.37 14.45
C ILE A 137 -8.45 -0.18 14.65
N PHE A 138 -7.62 -0.97 13.97
CA PHE A 138 -6.16 -0.83 14.02
C PHE A 138 -5.71 0.60 13.66
N ILE A 139 -6.25 1.16 12.58
CA ILE A 139 -5.94 2.51 12.12
C ILE A 139 -6.41 3.56 13.13
N GLY A 140 -7.59 3.36 13.73
CA GLY A 140 -8.09 4.22 14.81
C GLY A 140 -7.18 4.23 16.03
N LEU A 141 -6.63 3.09 16.41
CA LEU A 141 -5.77 2.96 17.60
C LEU A 141 -4.35 3.48 17.36
N GLN A 142 -3.73 3.13 16.22
CA GLN A 142 -2.32 3.45 15.96
C GLN A 142 -2.12 4.82 15.32
N TYR A 143 -3.06 5.25 14.47
CA TYR A 143 -2.93 6.48 13.69
C TYR A 143 -3.92 7.58 14.13
N GLN A 144 -4.82 7.29 15.08
CA GLN A 144 -5.85 8.21 15.56
C GLN A 144 -6.76 8.73 14.42
N ARG A 145 -7.08 7.84 13.48
CA ARG A 145 -7.84 8.16 12.27
C ARG A 145 -9.10 7.35 12.15
N LYS A 146 -10.17 7.99 11.68
CA LYS A 146 -11.43 7.32 11.37
C LYS A 146 -11.46 6.96 9.89
N ILE A 147 -11.83 5.70 9.63
CA ILE A 147 -12.14 5.21 8.30
C ILE A 147 -13.65 5.25 8.13
N SER A 148 -14.11 5.77 6.99
CA SER A 148 -15.54 5.86 6.69
C SER A 148 -16.13 4.49 6.36
N PRO A 149 -17.44 4.30 6.54
CA PRO A 149 -18.11 3.06 6.13
C PRO A 149 -17.91 2.70 4.65
N ALA A 150 -17.83 3.70 3.77
CA ALA A 150 -17.55 3.48 2.35
C ALA A 150 -16.14 2.94 2.12
N GLU A 151 -15.14 3.43 2.84
CA GLU A 151 -13.78 2.89 2.77
C GLU A 151 -13.68 1.46 3.30
N ILE A 152 -14.40 1.15 4.39
CA ILE A 152 -14.52 -0.23 4.91
C ILE A 152 -15.11 -1.14 3.83
N MET A 153 -16.16 -0.68 3.15
CA MET A 153 -16.79 -1.40 2.05
C MET A 153 -15.82 -1.64 0.88
N PHE A 154 -15.12 -0.62 0.39
CA PHE A 154 -14.16 -0.78 -0.70
C PHE A 154 -12.99 -1.69 -0.31
N LEU A 155 -12.51 -1.58 0.92
CA LEU A 155 -11.48 -2.47 1.46
C LEU A 155 -11.97 -3.92 1.51
N ALA A 156 -13.19 -4.16 2.02
CA ALA A 156 -13.80 -5.49 2.07
C ALA A 156 -13.94 -6.13 0.68
N ILE A 157 -14.34 -5.35 -0.34
CA ILE A 157 -14.43 -5.84 -1.74
C ILE A 157 -13.06 -6.29 -2.25
N ASN A 158 -12.01 -5.50 -2.03
CA ASN A 158 -10.66 -5.84 -2.50
C ASN A 158 -10.07 -7.04 -1.74
N ILE A 159 -10.30 -7.13 -0.43
CA ILE A 159 -9.92 -8.28 0.39
C ILE A 159 -10.62 -9.55 -0.13
N GLU A 160 -11.93 -9.49 -0.37
CA GLU A 160 -12.70 -10.65 -0.83
C GLU A 160 -12.19 -11.18 -2.18
N ARG A 161 -11.80 -10.28 -3.10
CA ARG A 161 -11.24 -10.69 -4.40
C ARG A 161 -9.95 -11.49 -4.24
N VAL A 162 -9.03 -11.02 -3.40
CA VAL A 162 -7.78 -11.74 -3.13
C VAL A 162 -8.04 -13.05 -2.38
N ARG A 163 -9.01 -13.05 -1.46
CA ARG A 163 -9.40 -14.24 -0.71
C ARG A 163 -9.95 -15.34 -1.62
N LYS A 164 -10.75 -15.00 -2.64
CA LYS A 164 -11.35 -15.97 -3.58
C LYS A 164 -10.36 -16.61 -4.56
N GLU A 165 -9.17 -16.04 -4.71
CA GLU A 165 -8.10 -16.62 -5.52
C GLU A 165 -7.36 -17.76 -4.77
N HIS A 166 -7.73 -18.03 -3.52
CA HIS A 166 -7.19 -19.06 -2.63
C HIS A 166 -8.32 -19.96 -2.10
#